data_AF-A0A559LL47-F1
#
_entry.id   AF-A0A559LL47-F1
#
_cell.length_a   1.000
_cell.length_b   1.000
_cell.length_c   1.000
_cell.angle_alpha   90.00
_cell.angle_beta   90.00
_cell.angle_gamma   90.00
#
_symmetry.space_group_name_H-M   'P 1'
#
loop_
_entity.id
_entity.type
_entity.pdbx_description
1 polymer ?
#
loop_
_entity_poly.entity_id
_entity_poly.type
_entity_poly.pdbx_seq_one_letter_code
_entity_poly.pdbx_strand_id
1 'polypeptide(L)'
;MLVPLSSAGEPVISLPETVDPHHHARNVSELTAEDKATFTFEWRVYEQDHREYKEQEANCEKLKAWVTETVDYGLRQSSCRAIWDLRTWYTNLKTSVGATQREQQIAARRNYQAAITPLAKIPKDFANWITAWEMATNHALVMKTGGVDDPNTWFDDLAKAIQPVLGNWVTIYTGIYKDKLEGKTLTIGEVAKDLRKEVERQTLIQPQKGHRVTKGAFGPTFAGESSTLSQTRAGTPEREIRPRNHGEASGRKRKARQGSPAARKRVAPSADSDSRCQACEGNHALSSCYYVFPEKAPEYFKSRKLVCDAVEHRLKTDQHLKTEVDCIKKSTQPKEAE
;
A
#
# COMPACT_ATOMS: atom_id res chain seq x y z
N MET A 1 18.76 -90.62 -60.19
CA MET A 1 17.86 -89.59 -59.65
C MET A 1 17.84 -89.73 -58.15
N LEU A 2 18.48 -88.81 -57.43
CA LEU A 2 18.41 -88.68 -55.96
C LEU A 2 18.37 -87.18 -55.65
N VAL A 3 17.34 -86.79 -54.90
CA VAL A 3 16.97 -85.42 -54.50
C VAL A 3 17.82 -84.99 -53.29
N PRO A 4 18.30 -83.73 -53.18
CA PRO A 4 18.90 -83.23 -51.95
C PRO A 4 17.83 -82.64 -51.02
N LEU A 5 17.83 -83.05 -49.75
CA LEU A 5 17.03 -82.47 -48.67
C LEU A 5 17.79 -81.30 -48.03
N SER A 6 17.11 -80.17 -47.98
CA SER A 6 17.48 -78.92 -47.32
C SER A 6 17.64 -79.13 -45.80
N SER A 7 18.77 -78.72 -45.22
CA SER A 7 18.97 -78.64 -43.76
C SER A 7 18.79 -77.19 -43.32
N ALA A 8 17.66 -76.94 -42.69
CA ALA A 8 17.24 -75.66 -42.15
C ALA A 8 18.10 -75.25 -40.94
N GLY A 9 18.39 -73.94 -40.85
CA GLY A 9 19.15 -73.36 -39.74
C GLY A 9 18.47 -73.55 -38.38
N GLU A 10 19.28 -73.88 -37.39
CA GLU A 10 18.87 -73.97 -35.99
C GLU A 10 18.56 -72.58 -35.43
N PRO A 11 17.40 -72.38 -34.76
CA PRO A 11 17.19 -71.19 -33.95
C PRO A 11 17.93 -71.35 -32.61
N VAL A 12 18.76 -70.37 -32.27
CA VAL A 12 19.32 -70.21 -30.92
C VAL A 12 18.17 -69.95 -29.96
N ILE A 13 17.75 -70.98 -29.22
CA ILE A 13 16.78 -70.88 -28.14
C ILE A 13 17.54 -70.35 -26.92
N SER A 14 17.37 -69.06 -26.62
CA SER A 14 17.77 -68.49 -25.34
C SER A 14 16.89 -69.09 -24.24
N LEU A 15 17.49 -69.93 -23.39
CA LEU A 15 16.80 -70.50 -22.22
C LEU A 15 16.40 -69.37 -21.26
N PRO A 16 15.18 -69.41 -20.67
CA PRO A 16 14.83 -68.52 -19.58
C PRO A 16 15.70 -68.85 -18.36
N GLU A 17 16.31 -67.82 -17.79
CA GLU A 17 17.09 -67.89 -16.56
C GLU A 17 16.21 -68.46 -15.44
N THR A 18 16.42 -69.73 -15.10
CA THR A 18 15.70 -70.40 -14.01
C THR A 18 16.25 -69.89 -12.68
N VAL A 19 15.61 -68.88 -12.11
CA VAL A 19 15.88 -68.39 -10.76
C VAL A 19 15.14 -69.28 -9.75
N ASP A 20 15.90 -69.87 -8.82
CA ASP A 20 15.41 -70.71 -7.73
C ASP A 20 14.47 -69.91 -6.81
N PRO A 21 13.19 -70.32 -6.63
CA PRO A 21 12.18 -69.59 -5.87
C PRO A 21 12.43 -69.51 -4.36
N HIS A 22 13.49 -70.16 -3.83
CA HIS A 22 13.81 -70.13 -2.39
C HIS A 22 15.07 -69.36 -2.00
N HIS A 23 15.76 -68.72 -2.94
CA HIS A 23 16.87 -67.83 -2.61
C HIS A 23 16.41 -66.40 -2.39
N HIS A 24 16.20 -66.02 -1.12
CA HIS A 24 16.14 -64.60 -0.76
C HIS A 24 17.49 -63.96 -1.10
N ALA A 25 17.51 -63.13 -2.14
CA ALA A 25 18.70 -62.37 -2.54
C ALA A 25 19.27 -61.62 -1.34
N ARG A 26 20.54 -61.85 -1.02
CA ARG A 26 21.24 -61.23 0.13
C ARG A 26 21.95 -59.94 -0.26
N ASN A 27 22.10 -59.68 -1.55
CA ASN A 27 22.73 -58.48 -2.10
C ASN A 27 22.00 -57.99 -3.35
N VAL A 28 22.22 -56.72 -3.69
CA VAL A 28 21.59 -56.05 -4.86
C VAL A 28 21.91 -56.77 -6.18
N SER A 29 23.04 -57.48 -6.26
CA SER A 29 23.49 -58.17 -7.48
C SER A 29 22.69 -59.44 -7.80
N GLU A 30 22.20 -60.13 -6.78
CA GLU A 30 21.39 -61.36 -6.84
C GLU A 30 19.90 -61.12 -7.19
N LEU A 31 19.45 -59.85 -7.17
CA LEU A 31 18.07 -59.52 -7.52
C LEU A 31 17.82 -59.60 -9.03
N THR A 32 16.58 -59.98 -9.39
CA THR A 32 16.11 -59.92 -10.78
C THR A 32 16.10 -58.46 -11.28
N ALA A 33 16.04 -58.25 -12.59
CA ALA A 33 15.99 -56.90 -13.15
C ALA A 33 14.77 -56.10 -12.68
N GLU A 34 13.63 -56.77 -12.48
CA GLU A 34 12.40 -56.19 -11.95
C GLU A 34 12.55 -55.81 -10.47
N ASP A 35 13.08 -56.70 -9.64
CA ASP A 35 13.27 -56.41 -8.21
C ASP A 35 14.33 -55.32 -7.98
N LYS A 36 15.37 -55.27 -8.82
CA LYS A 36 16.36 -54.16 -8.82
C LYS A 36 15.67 -52.83 -9.11
N ALA A 37 14.76 -52.79 -10.09
CA ALA A 37 14.01 -51.58 -10.41
C ALA A 37 13.11 -51.15 -9.23
N THR A 38 12.38 -52.09 -8.63
CA THR A 38 11.54 -51.85 -7.45
C THR A 38 12.36 -51.34 -6.27
N PHE A 39 13.45 -52.02 -5.93
CA PHE A 39 14.35 -51.59 -4.85
C PHE A 39 14.92 -50.18 -5.08
N THR A 40 15.34 -49.85 -6.31
CA THR A 40 15.84 -48.50 -6.60
C THR A 40 14.76 -47.42 -6.51
N PHE A 41 13.52 -47.76 -6.84
CA PHE A 41 12.38 -46.86 -6.69
C PHE A 41 12.05 -46.65 -5.21
N GLU A 42 11.91 -47.73 -4.43
CA GLU A 42 11.66 -47.67 -2.98
C GLU A 42 12.77 -46.94 -2.23
N TRP A 43 14.03 -47.14 -2.62
CA TRP A 43 15.16 -46.42 -2.06
C TRP A 43 15.05 -44.90 -2.29
N ARG A 44 14.61 -44.46 -3.48
CA ARG A 44 14.38 -43.03 -3.75
C ARG A 44 13.22 -42.48 -2.93
N VAL A 45 12.14 -43.24 -2.77
CA VAL A 45 11.01 -42.86 -1.91
C VAL A 45 11.49 -42.70 -0.47
N TYR A 46 12.21 -43.69 0.06
CA TYR A 46 12.80 -43.61 1.39
C TYR A 46 13.75 -42.42 1.56
N GLU A 47 14.60 -42.14 0.57
CA GLU A 47 15.52 -41.00 0.61
C GLU A 47 14.77 -39.66 0.63
N GLN A 48 13.66 -39.56 -0.11
CA GLN A 48 12.78 -38.39 -0.07
C GLN A 48 12.09 -38.27 1.30
N ASP A 49 11.46 -39.33 1.80
CA ASP A 49 10.77 -39.33 3.09
C ASP A 49 11.72 -38.97 4.24
N HIS A 50 12.93 -39.53 4.22
CA HIS A 50 13.97 -39.22 5.21
C HIS A 50 14.45 -37.76 5.13
N ARG A 51 14.49 -37.18 3.93
CA ARG A 51 14.81 -35.75 3.74
C ARG A 51 13.70 -34.86 4.30
N GLU A 52 12.44 -35.17 3.99
CA GLU A 52 11.28 -34.45 4.51
C GLU A 52 11.21 -34.54 6.04
N TYR A 53 11.49 -35.72 6.61
CA TYR A 53 11.58 -35.92 8.05
C TYR A 53 12.67 -35.03 8.68
N LYS A 54 13.88 -35.00 8.12
CA LYS A 54 14.96 -34.14 8.62
C LYS A 54 14.61 -32.65 8.54
N GLU A 55 13.91 -32.24 7.48
CA GLU A 55 13.44 -30.87 7.34
C GLU A 55 12.39 -30.53 8.40
N GLN A 56 11.43 -31.42 8.64
CA GLN A 56 10.43 -31.28 9.70
C GLN A 56 11.09 -31.19 11.08
N GLU A 57 12.08 -32.02 11.37
CA GLU A 57 12.83 -31.99 12.63
C GLU A 57 13.57 -30.65 12.81
N ALA A 58 14.27 -30.20 11.76
CA ALA A 58 14.95 -28.90 11.78
C ALA A 58 13.96 -27.73 11.99
N ASN A 59 12.78 -27.80 11.37
CA ASN A 59 11.73 -26.79 11.56
C ASN A 59 11.12 -26.85 12.97
N CYS A 60 10.95 -28.04 13.55
CA CYS A 60 10.53 -28.19 14.94
C CYS A 60 11.54 -27.57 15.91
N GLU A 61 12.84 -27.80 15.72
CA GLU A 61 13.87 -27.22 16.59
C GLU A 61 13.96 -25.70 16.44
N LYS A 62 13.86 -25.17 15.21
CA LYS A 62 13.72 -23.72 14.99
C LYS A 62 12.50 -23.14 15.71
N LEU A 63 11.36 -23.83 15.65
CA LEU A 63 10.15 -23.38 16.33
C LEU A 63 10.31 -23.40 17.85
N LYS A 64 10.92 -24.46 18.42
CA LYS A 64 11.22 -24.51 19.85
C LYS A 64 12.13 -23.35 20.26
N ALA A 65 13.20 -23.10 19.50
CA ALA A 65 14.12 -21.99 19.76
C ALA A 65 13.38 -20.64 19.76
N TRP A 66 12.58 -20.38 18.71
CA TRP A 66 11.78 -19.16 18.61
C TRP A 66 10.78 -19.00 19.76
N VAL A 67 10.06 -20.06 20.13
CA VAL A 67 9.14 -20.01 21.29
C VAL A 67 9.92 -19.71 22.56
N THR A 68 11.06 -20.36 22.79
CA THR A 68 11.84 -20.05 23.97
C THR A 68 12.31 -18.61 23.97
N GLU A 69 12.82 -18.06 22.86
CA GLU A 69 13.29 -16.66 22.78
C GLU A 69 12.18 -15.63 23.02
N THR A 70 10.97 -15.88 22.50
CA THR A 70 9.85 -14.92 22.53
C THR A 70 9.02 -14.97 23.81
N VAL A 71 8.96 -16.12 24.47
CA VAL A 71 8.16 -16.30 25.69
C VAL A 71 8.94 -15.85 26.92
N ASP A 72 8.25 -15.11 27.81
CA ASP A 72 8.77 -14.66 29.10
C ASP A 72 9.36 -15.83 29.92
N TYR A 73 10.38 -15.52 30.72
CA TYR A 73 11.13 -16.52 31.50
C TYR A 73 10.23 -17.36 32.42
N GLY A 74 9.22 -16.75 33.07
CA GLY A 74 8.31 -17.48 33.97
C GLY A 74 7.39 -18.45 33.23
N LEU A 75 6.95 -18.07 32.03
CA LEU A 75 6.16 -18.92 31.14
C LEU A 75 6.98 -20.05 30.52
N ARG A 76 8.26 -19.81 30.24
CA ARG A 76 9.17 -20.84 29.74
C ARG A 76 9.34 -21.97 30.75
N GLN A 77 9.51 -21.65 32.03
CA GLN A 77 9.69 -22.64 33.10
C GLN A 77 8.42 -23.46 33.40
N SER A 78 7.26 -22.83 33.27
CA SER A 78 5.97 -23.46 33.59
C SER A 78 5.35 -24.20 32.39
N SER A 79 5.43 -23.63 31.19
CA SER A 79 4.67 -24.08 30.00
C SER A 79 5.55 -24.65 28.87
N CYS A 80 6.84 -24.30 28.78
CA CYS A 80 7.74 -24.68 27.67
C CYS A 80 8.96 -25.50 28.15
N ARG A 81 8.70 -26.60 28.87
CA ARG A 81 9.78 -27.48 29.35
C ARG A 81 10.36 -28.31 28.22
N ALA A 82 11.68 -28.43 28.15
CA ALA A 82 12.40 -29.18 27.11
C ALA A 82 11.98 -30.66 26.96
N ILE A 83 11.44 -31.26 28.02
CA ILE A 83 10.94 -32.65 28.01
C ILE A 83 9.60 -32.82 27.29
N TRP A 84 8.88 -31.73 27.03
CA TRP A 84 7.57 -31.76 26.38
C TRP A 84 7.69 -31.49 24.88
N ASP A 85 6.72 -32.01 24.14
CA ASP A 85 6.60 -31.73 22.72
C ASP A 85 5.98 -30.34 22.47
N LEU A 86 6.16 -29.85 21.24
CA LEU A 86 5.64 -28.54 20.81
C LEU A 86 4.11 -28.44 20.96
N ARG A 87 3.39 -29.56 20.81
CA ARG A 87 1.94 -29.61 20.98
C ARG A 87 1.51 -29.34 22.42
N THR A 88 2.22 -29.94 23.37
CA THR A 88 2.02 -29.66 24.80
C THR A 88 2.42 -28.23 25.15
N TRP A 89 3.52 -27.72 24.60
CA TRP A 89 3.90 -26.31 24.78
C TRP A 89 2.79 -25.36 24.32
N TYR A 90 2.26 -25.58 23.12
CA TYR A 90 1.15 -24.78 22.59
C TYR A 90 -0.08 -24.84 23.48
N THR A 91 -0.48 -26.03 23.93
CA THR A 91 -1.68 -26.21 24.76
C THR A 91 -1.54 -25.50 26.12
N ASN A 92 -0.36 -25.61 26.75
CA ASN A 92 -0.08 -24.96 28.02
C ASN A 92 0.01 -23.44 27.88
N LEU A 93 0.67 -22.93 26.84
CA LEU A 93 0.71 -21.50 26.54
C LEU A 93 -0.68 -20.94 26.25
N LYS A 94 -1.48 -21.67 25.48
CA LYS A 94 -2.89 -21.32 25.20
C LYS A 94 -3.75 -21.32 26.46
N THR A 95 -3.47 -22.18 27.42
CA THR A 95 -4.24 -22.26 28.68
C THR A 95 -3.80 -21.19 29.68
N SER A 96 -2.50 -20.90 29.74
CA SER A 96 -1.93 -19.94 30.71
C SER A 96 -2.01 -18.48 30.25
N VAL A 97 -1.90 -18.22 28.94
CA VAL A 97 -1.84 -16.86 28.35
C VAL A 97 -2.82 -16.69 27.20
N GLY A 98 -3.39 -17.77 26.67
CA GLY A 98 -4.34 -17.66 25.58
C GLY A 98 -5.56 -16.89 26.04
N ALA A 99 -5.78 -15.72 25.45
CA ALA A 99 -7.01 -14.98 25.63
C ALA A 99 -8.18 -15.93 25.31
N THR A 100 -9.08 -16.10 26.27
CA THR A 100 -10.29 -16.90 26.08
C THR A 100 -11.04 -16.36 24.87
N GLN A 101 -11.83 -17.19 24.20
CA GLN A 101 -12.65 -16.74 23.06
C GLN A 101 -13.50 -15.51 23.43
N ARG A 102 -13.99 -15.46 24.68
CA ARG A 102 -14.74 -14.32 25.23
C ARG A 102 -13.87 -13.06 25.34
N GLU A 103 -12.64 -13.16 25.84
CA GLU A 103 -11.72 -12.03 25.92
C GLU A 103 -11.31 -11.51 24.54
N GLN A 104 -11.07 -12.42 23.58
CA GLN A 104 -10.79 -12.04 22.20
C GLN A 104 -11.99 -11.31 21.56
N GLN A 105 -13.22 -11.77 21.82
CA GLN A 105 -14.44 -11.06 21.39
C GLN A 105 -14.56 -9.67 22.03
N ILE A 106 -14.28 -9.55 23.34
CA ILE A 106 -14.30 -8.25 24.03
C ILE A 106 -13.23 -7.32 23.45
N ALA A 107 -12.02 -7.83 23.19
CA ALA A 107 -10.93 -7.06 22.59
C ALA A 107 -11.27 -6.63 21.15
N ALA A 108 -11.80 -7.53 20.32
CA ALA A 108 -12.26 -7.20 18.98
C ALA A 108 -13.36 -6.14 18.99
N ARG A 109 -14.34 -6.24 19.90
CA ARG A 109 -15.38 -5.23 20.08
C ARG A 109 -14.82 -3.88 20.50
N ARG A 110 -13.87 -3.85 21.46
CA ARG A 110 -13.20 -2.62 21.89
C ARG A 110 -12.42 -1.97 20.75
N ASN A 111 -11.70 -2.77 19.97
CA ASN A 111 -10.94 -2.27 18.82
C ASN A 111 -11.87 -1.70 17.74
N TYR A 112 -13.00 -2.36 17.47
CA TYR A 112 -14.02 -1.84 16.57
C TYR A 112 -14.58 -0.50 17.06
N GLN A 113 -15.00 -0.43 18.34
CA GLN A 113 -15.51 0.81 18.95
C GLN A 113 -14.49 1.97 18.91
N ALA A 114 -13.22 1.67 19.13
CA ALA A 114 -12.15 2.66 19.00
C ALA A 114 -12.00 3.15 17.55
N ALA A 115 -12.14 2.25 16.56
CA ALA A 115 -12.04 2.60 15.15
C ALA A 115 -13.22 3.45 14.63
N ILE A 116 -14.42 3.26 15.18
CA ILE A 116 -15.63 4.05 14.84
C ILE A 116 -15.82 5.29 15.72
N THR A 117 -14.83 5.66 16.52
CA THR A 117 -14.92 6.89 17.34
C THR A 117 -15.00 8.11 16.43
N PRO A 118 -15.98 9.03 16.63
CA PRO A 118 -16.16 10.18 15.77
C PRO A 118 -14.90 11.01 15.56
N LEU A 119 -14.54 11.21 14.29
CA LEU A 119 -13.40 12.00 13.90
C LEU A 119 -13.72 13.49 14.10
N ALA A 120 -12.95 14.18 14.94
CA ALA A 120 -13.10 15.62 15.11
C ALA A 120 -12.51 16.44 13.94
N LYS A 121 -11.50 15.88 13.25
CA LYS A 121 -10.78 16.48 12.11
C LYS A 121 -10.27 15.35 11.22
N ILE A 122 -10.00 15.63 9.93
CA ILE A 122 -9.30 14.70 9.02
C ILE A 122 -7.96 14.29 9.67
N PRO A 123 -7.73 13.00 9.98
CA PRO A 123 -6.41 12.50 10.36
C PRO A 123 -5.34 12.87 9.33
N LYS A 124 -4.12 13.20 9.78
CA LYS A 124 -2.98 13.46 8.87
C LYS A 124 -2.73 12.28 7.92
N ASP A 125 -2.87 11.07 8.44
CA ASP A 125 -2.72 9.82 7.69
C ASP A 125 -4.08 9.10 7.55
N PHE A 126 -4.99 9.71 6.80
CA PHE A 126 -6.34 9.17 6.62
C PHE A 126 -6.33 7.75 6.02
N ALA A 127 -5.38 7.45 5.12
CA ALA A 127 -5.24 6.11 4.54
C ALA A 127 -4.92 5.03 5.59
N ASN A 128 -4.10 5.37 6.59
CA ASN A 128 -3.79 4.46 7.70
C ASN A 128 -5.02 4.30 8.61
N TRP A 129 -5.77 5.37 8.84
CA TRP A 129 -7.03 5.30 9.59
C TRP A 129 -8.07 4.40 8.90
N ILE A 130 -8.28 4.55 7.59
CA ILE A 130 -9.19 3.67 6.83
C ILE A 130 -8.74 2.20 6.95
N THR A 131 -7.45 1.95 6.82
CA THR A 131 -6.91 0.58 6.91
C THR A 131 -7.10 0.00 8.32
N ALA A 132 -6.87 0.79 9.36
CA ALA A 132 -7.13 0.38 10.74
C ALA A 132 -8.62 0.10 11.00
N TRP A 133 -9.51 0.94 10.47
CA TRP A 133 -10.96 0.72 10.54
C TRP A 133 -11.41 -0.54 9.79
N GLU A 134 -10.90 -0.75 8.58
CA GLU A 134 -11.19 -1.93 7.75
C GLU A 134 -10.73 -3.21 8.47
N MET A 135 -9.51 -3.22 9.02
CA MET A 135 -9.00 -4.35 9.80
C MET A 135 -9.82 -4.59 11.07
N ALA A 136 -10.17 -3.55 11.82
CA ALA A 136 -10.95 -3.67 13.05
C ALA A 136 -12.37 -4.20 12.79
N THR A 137 -13.02 -3.71 11.74
CA THR A 137 -14.37 -4.14 11.33
C THR A 137 -14.35 -5.58 10.83
N ASN A 138 -13.40 -5.97 9.98
CA ASN A 138 -13.25 -7.35 9.54
C ASN A 138 -12.93 -8.31 10.71
N HIS A 139 -12.09 -7.89 11.64
CA HIS A 139 -11.78 -8.70 12.83
C HIS A 139 -13.03 -8.87 13.72
N ALA A 140 -13.83 -7.82 13.90
CA ALA A 140 -15.10 -7.88 14.61
C ALA A 140 -16.12 -8.82 13.94
N LEU A 141 -16.19 -8.79 12.60
CA LEU A 141 -17.01 -9.70 11.79
C LEU A 141 -16.59 -11.17 11.97
N VAL A 142 -15.30 -11.46 11.86
CA VAL A 142 -14.75 -12.83 12.04
C VAL A 142 -15.05 -13.36 13.44
N MET A 143 -14.91 -12.50 14.46
CA MET A 143 -15.18 -12.87 15.85
C MET A 143 -16.67 -12.93 16.20
N LYS A 144 -17.55 -12.60 15.25
CA LYS A 144 -19.01 -12.49 15.41
C LYS A 144 -19.36 -11.63 16.63
N THR A 145 -18.64 -10.53 16.82
CA THR A 145 -18.95 -9.60 17.90
C THR A 145 -20.24 -8.90 17.54
N GLY A 146 -21.29 -9.18 18.30
CA GLY A 146 -22.68 -8.87 17.94
C GLY A 146 -22.87 -7.46 17.41
N GLY A 147 -23.43 -7.38 16.19
CA GLY A 147 -23.84 -6.13 15.55
C GLY A 147 -23.06 -5.78 14.27
N VAL A 148 -21.92 -6.41 13.96
CA VAL A 148 -21.13 -6.10 12.75
C VAL A 148 -21.50 -7.01 11.55
N ASP A 149 -22.37 -7.99 11.75
CA ASP A 149 -22.81 -8.93 10.70
C ASP A 149 -23.71 -8.27 9.64
N ASP A 150 -24.41 -7.18 9.99
CA ASP A 150 -25.31 -6.47 9.08
C ASP A 150 -24.56 -5.32 8.39
N PRO A 151 -24.54 -5.23 7.05
CA PRO A 151 -23.97 -4.10 6.32
C PRO A 151 -24.48 -2.74 6.77
N ASN A 152 -25.74 -2.66 7.16
CA ASN A 152 -26.35 -1.40 7.57
C ASN A 152 -25.83 -0.90 8.92
N THR A 153 -25.56 -1.80 9.88
CA THR A 153 -25.13 -1.39 11.22
C THR A 153 -23.71 -0.85 11.21
N TRP A 154 -22.76 -1.55 10.57
CA TRP A 154 -21.38 -1.04 10.51
C TRP A 154 -21.25 0.16 9.58
N PHE A 155 -22.07 0.26 8.54
CA PHE A 155 -22.10 1.45 7.68
C PHE A 155 -22.65 2.66 8.43
N ASP A 156 -23.71 2.52 9.22
CA ASP A 156 -24.25 3.59 10.07
C ASP A 156 -23.23 4.06 11.11
N ASP A 157 -22.49 3.12 11.71
CA ASP A 157 -21.41 3.43 12.65
C ASP A 157 -20.27 4.19 11.98
N LEU A 158 -19.85 3.74 10.79
CA LEU A 158 -18.85 4.46 9.97
C LEU A 158 -19.35 5.85 9.60
N ALA A 159 -20.59 5.94 9.10
CA ALA A 159 -21.23 7.18 8.71
C ALA A 159 -21.18 8.19 9.86
N LYS A 160 -21.62 7.79 11.06
CA LYS A 160 -21.53 8.62 12.27
C LYS A 160 -20.09 9.01 12.60
N ALA A 161 -19.13 8.10 12.42
CA ALA A 161 -17.73 8.36 12.71
C ALA A 161 -17.13 9.44 11.80
N ILE A 162 -17.48 9.44 10.51
CA ILE A 162 -16.93 10.36 9.51
C ILE A 162 -17.82 11.57 9.23
N GLN A 163 -19.08 11.60 9.68
CA GLN A 163 -20.03 12.72 9.52
C GLN A 163 -19.40 14.10 9.75
N PRO A 164 -18.62 14.34 10.84
CA PRO A 164 -18.08 15.68 11.11
C PRO A 164 -17.04 16.15 10.09
N VAL A 165 -16.49 15.23 9.31
CA VAL A 165 -15.36 15.46 8.41
C VAL A 165 -15.77 15.35 6.94
N LEU A 166 -16.63 14.38 6.64
CA LEU A 166 -17.03 13.95 5.30
C LEU A 166 -18.56 13.90 5.16
N GLY A 167 -19.31 14.75 5.87
CA GLY A 167 -20.78 14.73 5.89
C GLY A 167 -21.43 14.71 4.50
N ASN A 168 -20.97 15.58 3.58
CA ASN A 168 -21.47 15.62 2.21
C ASN A 168 -21.27 14.29 1.46
N TRP A 169 -20.10 13.66 1.64
CA TRP A 169 -19.82 12.37 1.02
C TRP A 169 -20.75 11.30 1.56
N VAL A 170 -20.98 11.26 2.88
CA VAL A 170 -21.90 10.29 3.47
C VAL A 170 -23.30 10.44 2.89
N THR A 171 -23.84 11.67 2.81
CA THR A 171 -25.17 11.91 2.24
C THR A 171 -25.27 11.44 0.78
N ILE A 172 -24.26 11.74 -0.04
CA ILE A 172 -24.21 11.33 -1.44
C ILE A 172 -24.08 9.79 -1.53
N TYR A 173 -23.20 9.20 -0.75
CA TYR A 173 -22.92 7.77 -0.75
C TYR A 173 -24.15 6.96 -0.33
N THR A 174 -24.84 7.37 0.75
CA THR A 174 -26.10 6.74 1.19
C THR A 174 -27.18 6.84 0.10
N GLY A 175 -27.23 7.94 -0.65
CA GLY A 175 -28.16 8.09 -1.77
C GLY A 175 -27.86 7.17 -2.95
N ILE A 176 -26.60 7.09 -3.37
CA ILE A 176 -26.17 6.26 -4.52
C ILE A 176 -26.28 4.77 -4.20
N TYR A 177 -25.92 4.37 -2.98
CA TYR A 177 -25.87 2.97 -2.57
C TYR A 177 -27.09 2.51 -1.77
N LYS A 178 -28.20 3.26 -1.80
CA LYS A 178 -29.44 2.92 -1.10
C LYS A 178 -29.91 1.50 -1.40
N ASP A 179 -29.97 1.11 -2.68
CA ASP A 179 -30.41 -0.22 -3.09
C ASP A 179 -29.46 -1.33 -2.60
N LYS A 180 -28.16 -1.05 -2.50
CA LYS A 180 -27.17 -2.01 -1.98
C LYS A 180 -27.23 -2.16 -0.46
N LEU A 181 -27.57 -1.08 0.25
CA LEU A 181 -27.80 -1.07 1.70
C LEU A 181 -29.08 -1.85 2.04
N GLU A 182 -30.17 -1.63 1.28
CA GLU A 182 -31.40 -2.41 1.41
C GLU A 182 -31.18 -3.89 1.08
N GLY A 183 -30.40 -4.18 0.03
CA GLY A 183 -30.03 -5.55 -0.36
C GLY A 183 -28.95 -6.21 0.51
N LYS A 184 -28.34 -5.50 1.48
CA LYS A 184 -27.21 -5.97 2.30
C LYS A 184 -26.05 -6.59 1.50
N THR A 185 -25.79 -6.03 0.32
CA THR A 185 -24.72 -6.52 -0.58
C THR A 185 -23.42 -5.72 -0.47
N LEU A 186 -23.44 -4.65 0.31
CA LEU A 186 -22.30 -3.76 0.45
C LEU A 186 -21.15 -4.42 1.22
N THR A 187 -19.96 -4.39 0.64
CA THR A 187 -18.77 -4.95 1.28
C THR A 187 -17.92 -3.84 1.93
N ILE A 188 -17.24 -4.19 3.04
CA ILE A 188 -16.35 -3.27 3.77
C ILE A 188 -15.26 -2.73 2.85
N GLY A 189 -14.71 -3.59 1.97
CA GLY A 189 -13.63 -3.23 1.04
C GLY A 189 -14.06 -2.24 -0.06
N GLU A 190 -15.29 -2.34 -0.58
CA GLU A 190 -15.82 -1.35 -1.54
C GLU A 190 -15.90 0.04 -0.90
N VAL A 191 -16.45 0.13 0.31
CA VAL A 191 -16.55 1.41 1.05
C VAL A 191 -15.15 1.97 1.34
N ALA A 192 -14.22 1.13 1.79
CA ALA A 192 -12.85 1.55 2.08
C ALA A 192 -12.14 2.10 0.82
N LYS A 193 -12.35 1.48 -0.35
CA LYS A 193 -11.81 1.93 -1.63
C LYS A 193 -12.37 3.29 -2.05
N ASP A 194 -13.68 3.46 -1.96
CA ASP A 194 -14.34 4.72 -2.37
C ASP A 194 -14.03 5.85 -1.39
N LEU A 195 -13.89 5.55 -0.10
CA LEU A 195 -13.47 6.51 0.91
C LEU A 195 -12.02 6.99 0.69
N ARG A 196 -11.10 6.11 0.29
CA ARG A 196 -9.72 6.50 -0.08
C ARG A 196 -9.71 7.48 -1.25
N LYS A 197 -10.52 7.22 -2.30
CA LYS A 197 -10.65 8.12 -3.46
C LYS A 197 -11.23 9.48 -3.10
N GLU A 198 -12.22 9.52 -2.21
CA GLU A 198 -12.81 10.79 -1.79
C GLU A 198 -11.81 11.65 -1.02
N VAL A 199 -11.01 11.04 -0.15
CA VAL A 199 -10.00 11.78 0.61
C VAL A 199 -8.89 12.29 -0.30
N GLU A 200 -8.49 11.52 -1.31
CA GLU A 200 -7.57 11.99 -2.34
C GLU A 200 -8.14 13.20 -3.08
N ARG A 201 -9.42 13.13 -3.49
CA ARG A 201 -10.14 14.25 -4.11
C ARG A 201 -10.17 15.48 -3.19
N GLN A 202 -10.47 15.32 -1.91
CA GLN A 202 -10.51 16.44 -0.96
C GLN A 202 -9.13 17.01 -0.64
N THR A 203 -8.09 16.18 -0.63
CA THR A 203 -6.70 16.63 -0.44
C THR A 203 -6.22 17.42 -1.66
N LEU A 204 -6.69 17.09 -2.86
CA LEU A 204 -6.45 17.87 -4.07
C LEU A 204 -7.21 19.21 -4.07
N ILE A 205 -8.40 19.25 -3.46
CA ILE A 205 -9.24 20.46 -3.40
C ILE A 205 -8.85 21.39 -2.23
N GLN A 206 -8.32 20.86 -1.12
CA GLN A 206 -7.85 21.70 -0.01
C GLN A 206 -6.65 22.53 -0.46
N PRO A 207 -6.75 23.88 -0.44
CA PRO A 207 -5.60 24.72 -0.71
C PRO A 207 -4.58 24.40 0.39
N GLN A 208 -3.44 23.82 -0.02
CA GLN A 208 -2.22 23.73 0.78
C GLN A 208 -2.10 25.05 1.52
N LYS A 209 -2.24 25.04 2.86
CA LYS A 209 -2.30 26.24 3.72
C LYS A 209 -1.40 27.31 3.14
N GLY A 210 -2.03 28.27 2.45
CA GLY A 210 -1.31 29.32 1.74
C GLY A 210 -0.37 29.97 2.74
N HIS A 211 0.87 30.19 2.33
CA HIS A 211 1.73 31.15 3.01
C HIS A 211 0.88 32.36 3.35
N ARG A 212 0.80 32.71 4.64
CA ARG A 212 0.08 33.88 5.12
C ARG A 212 0.56 35.04 4.26
N VAL A 213 -0.28 35.49 3.32
CA VAL A 213 0.04 36.67 2.53
C VAL A 213 0.03 37.81 3.53
N THR A 214 1.22 38.24 3.92
CA THR A 214 1.42 39.44 4.71
C THR A 214 0.85 40.58 3.87
N LYS A 215 -0.38 41.00 4.17
CA LYS A 215 -0.95 42.22 3.61
C LYS A 215 0.02 43.34 3.96
N GLY A 216 0.75 43.82 2.97
CA GLY A 216 1.71 44.90 3.13
C GLY A 216 1.03 46.13 3.71
N ALA A 217 1.68 46.73 4.71
CA ALA A 217 1.26 47.99 5.30
C ALA A 217 1.55 49.13 4.32
N PHE A 218 0.67 49.35 3.35
CA PHE A 218 0.59 50.61 2.65
C PHE A 218 -0.50 51.44 3.34
N GLY A 219 -0.06 52.37 4.18
CA GLY A 219 -0.93 53.40 4.73
C GLY A 219 -1.28 54.43 3.64
N PRO A 220 -2.53 54.94 3.59
CA PRO A 220 -2.88 55.99 2.64
C PRO A 220 -2.23 57.29 3.09
N THR A 221 -1.30 57.79 2.27
CA THR A 221 -0.64 59.09 2.49
C THR A 221 -1.31 60.11 1.57
N PHE A 222 -2.03 61.05 2.21
CA PHE A 222 -2.46 62.40 1.77
C PHE A 222 -3.58 62.59 0.72
N ALA A 223 -4.69 63.19 1.19
CA ALA A 223 -5.22 64.53 0.86
C ALA A 223 -6.54 64.75 1.66
N GLY A 224 -6.64 65.68 2.63
CA GLY A 224 -7.24 67.03 2.47
C GLY A 224 -8.73 66.94 2.06
N GLU A 225 -9.77 67.42 2.76
CA GLU A 225 -9.97 68.52 3.70
C GLU A 225 -11.27 68.31 4.51
N SER A 226 -11.32 68.95 5.69
CA SER A 226 -12.45 69.57 6.41
C SER A 226 -13.90 69.08 6.20
N SER A 227 -14.58 68.73 7.31
CA SER A 227 -15.49 69.65 8.04
C SER A 227 -16.54 68.92 8.90
N THR A 228 -16.60 69.33 10.16
CA THR A 228 -17.82 69.59 10.97
C THR A 228 -18.64 68.49 11.66
N LEU A 229 -18.96 68.86 12.91
CA LEU A 229 -19.99 68.43 13.86
C LEU A 229 -19.86 67.03 14.49
N SER A 230 -20.27 66.77 15.73
CA SER A 230 -20.46 67.53 16.98
C SER A 230 -21.22 66.56 17.91
N GLN A 231 -20.82 66.50 19.19
CA GLN A 231 -21.68 66.15 20.36
C GLN A 231 -22.15 64.66 20.41
N THR A 232 -22.25 63.93 21.52
CA THR A 232 -22.42 64.21 22.97
C THR A 232 -22.01 62.92 23.70
N ARG A 233 -21.00 62.89 24.58
CA ARG A 233 -21.05 63.03 26.06
C ARG A 233 -21.93 62.02 26.82
N ALA A 234 -21.28 61.14 27.59
CA ALA A 234 -21.57 60.73 28.98
C ALA A 234 -20.77 59.43 29.28
N GLY A 235 -19.99 59.21 30.34
CA GLY A 235 -19.48 60.02 31.45
C GLY A 235 -18.45 59.13 32.20
N THR A 236 -17.27 59.67 32.48
CA THR A 236 -16.25 59.20 33.45
C THR A 236 -16.70 59.51 34.90
N PRO A 237 -16.00 59.17 36.02
CA PRO A 237 -14.59 58.74 36.24
C PRO A 237 -14.47 57.54 37.23
N GLU A 238 -13.32 56.94 37.59
CA GLU A 238 -12.13 57.39 38.37
C GLU A 238 -10.93 56.47 38.02
N ARG A 239 -9.71 56.95 37.69
CA ARG A 239 -8.60 57.42 38.56
C ARG A 239 -8.28 56.46 39.72
N GLU A 240 -7.05 56.09 40.08
CA GLU A 240 -5.66 56.36 39.68
C GLU A 240 -4.86 55.27 40.46
N ILE A 241 -3.69 54.77 40.05
CA ILE A 241 -2.38 55.12 40.68
C ILE A 241 -1.30 54.20 40.04
N ARG A 242 -0.23 54.83 39.56
CA ARG A 242 1.11 54.29 39.19
C ARG A 242 2.02 54.30 40.44
N PRO A 243 3.16 53.56 40.57
CA PRO A 243 4.39 53.65 39.73
C PRO A 243 5.16 52.32 39.53
N ARG A 244 5.88 52.04 38.43
CA ARG A 244 7.25 52.44 37.94
C ARG A 244 8.42 52.11 38.89
N ASN A 245 9.32 51.19 38.46
CA ASN A 245 10.80 51.28 38.38
C ASN A 245 11.40 49.94 37.88
N HIS A 246 12.17 49.95 36.78
CA HIS A 246 13.66 49.84 36.66
C HIS A 246 14.24 48.49 37.18
N GLY A 247 15.09 47.74 36.48
CA GLY A 247 15.81 47.91 35.21
C GLY A 247 16.78 46.73 34.95
N GLU A 248 17.50 46.81 33.82
CA GLU A 248 18.80 46.19 33.48
C GLU A 248 18.94 44.64 33.42
N ALA A 249 19.82 44.00 32.65
CA ALA A 249 20.65 44.25 31.47
C ALA A 249 21.37 42.91 31.16
N SER A 250 22.03 42.80 29.99
CA SER A 250 22.96 41.72 29.55
C SER A 250 22.31 40.53 28.83
N GLY A 251 22.66 40.12 27.60
CA GLY A 251 23.81 40.43 26.74
C GLY A 251 24.63 39.18 26.42
N ARG A 252 24.39 38.48 25.30
CA ARG A 252 25.48 37.76 24.58
C ARG A 252 25.16 37.36 23.14
N LYS A 253 26.13 37.67 22.28
CA LYS A 253 26.18 37.50 20.82
C LYS A 253 26.53 36.06 20.39
N ARG A 254 25.93 35.67 19.25
CA ARG A 254 26.41 34.91 18.07
C ARG A 254 27.74 34.13 18.18
N LYS A 255 27.69 32.86 17.71
CA LYS A 255 28.80 32.21 17.00
C LYS A 255 28.24 31.37 15.84
N ALA A 256 28.29 31.92 14.63
CA ALA A 256 28.14 31.19 13.38
C ALA A 256 29.55 30.80 12.90
N ARG A 257 29.77 29.53 12.54
CA ARG A 257 31.01 29.09 11.91
C ARG A 257 30.68 28.56 10.50
N GLN A 258 31.42 29.14 9.56
CA GLN A 258 31.35 28.94 8.11
C GLN A 258 31.80 27.53 7.70
N GLY A 259 31.31 27.07 6.55
CA GLY A 259 31.82 25.90 5.84
C GLY A 259 30.89 25.44 4.72
N SER A 260 30.85 26.17 3.60
CA SER A 260 30.31 25.67 2.32
C SER A 260 31.39 24.85 1.59
N PRO A 261 31.00 23.98 0.63
CA PRO A 261 31.27 24.41 -0.74
C PRO A 261 30.10 24.20 -1.72
N ALA A 262 29.83 25.28 -2.45
CA ALA A 262 29.38 25.40 -3.84
C ALA A 262 28.67 24.22 -4.54
N ALA A 263 27.32 24.27 -4.57
CA ALA A 263 26.54 23.73 -5.67
C ALA A 263 26.04 24.90 -6.54
N ARG A 264 26.41 24.89 -7.83
CA ARG A 264 26.14 25.95 -8.82
C ARG A 264 24.64 26.15 -8.98
N LYS A 265 24.13 27.28 -8.47
CA LYS A 265 22.77 27.76 -8.72
C LYS A 265 22.73 28.30 -10.15
N ARG A 266 22.20 27.52 -11.10
CA ARG A 266 21.88 28.06 -12.44
C ARG A 266 20.77 29.08 -12.25
N VAL A 267 21.04 30.31 -12.66
CA VAL A 267 20.06 31.39 -12.78
C VAL A 267 19.06 30.96 -13.85
N ALA A 268 17.82 30.74 -13.45
CA ALA A 268 16.71 30.61 -14.38
C ALA A 268 16.23 32.02 -14.75
N PRO A 269 16.07 32.35 -16.05
CA PRO A 269 15.43 33.60 -16.43
C PRO A 269 13.95 33.48 -16.10
N SER A 270 13.44 34.52 -15.44
CA SER A 270 12.02 34.73 -15.20
C SER A 270 11.29 34.96 -16.52
N ALA A 271 10.31 34.12 -16.82
CA ALA A 271 9.29 34.38 -17.83
C ALA A 271 7.98 33.69 -17.43
N ASP A 272 6.89 34.32 -17.84
CA ASP A 272 5.49 34.11 -17.46
C ASP A 272 4.92 32.69 -17.61
N SER A 273 3.88 32.47 -16.78
CA SER A 273 2.76 31.52 -16.89
C SER A 273 2.96 30.12 -17.51
N ASP A 274 2.66 29.12 -16.67
CA ASP A 274 1.86 27.93 -17.00
C ASP A 274 2.17 27.16 -18.31
N SER A 275 3.45 26.95 -18.61
CA SER A 275 3.90 26.28 -19.83
C SER A 275 4.03 24.76 -19.65
N ARG A 276 2.97 24.12 -19.12
CA ARG A 276 2.87 22.64 -19.10
C ARG A 276 2.30 22.16 -20.44
N CYS A 277 2.92 21.15 -21.02
CA CYS A 277 2.49 20.54 -22.26
C CYS A 277 1.13 19.87 -22.05
N GLN A 278 0.09 20.33 -22.75
CA GLN A 278 -1.26 19.78 -22.63
C GLN A 278 -1.35 18.30 -23.02
N ALA A 279 -0.44 17.81 -23.88
CA ALA A 279 -0.43 16.43 -24.34
C ALA A 279 0.27 15.47 -23.37
N CYS A 280 1.49 15.78 -22.93
CA CYS A 280 2.30 14.86 -22.12
C CYS A 280 2.54 15.35 -20.67
N GLU A 281 1.90 16.44 -20.26
CA GLU A 281 2.00 17.12 -18.96
C GLU A 281 3.42 17.55 -18.54
N GLY A 282 4.37 17.50 -19.48
CA GLY A 282 5.76 17.86 -19.25
C GLY A 282 5.98 19.37 -19.21
N ASN A 283 7.10 19.81 -18.66
CA ASN A 283 7.44 21.22 -18.55
C ASN A 283 8.10 21.73 -19.86
N HIS A 284 7.29 21.85 -20.92
CA HIS A 284 7.66 22.38 -22.24
C HIS A 284 6.40 22.79 -23.01
N ALA A 285 6.56 23.64 -24.03
CA ALA A 285 5.46 23.99 -24.95
C ALA A 285 5.06 22.79 -25.82
N LEU A 286 3.77 22.68 -26.17
CA LEU A 286 3.22 21.60 -27.01
C LEU A 286 3.98 21.41 -28.33
N SER A 287 4.44 22.50 -28.94
CA SER A 287 5.22 22.52 -30.19
C SER A 287 6.58 21.82 -30.12
N SER A 288 7.12 21.66 -28.91
CA SER A 288 8.41 21.03 -28.62
C SER A 288 8.25 19.66 -27.94
N CYS A 289 7.05 19.07 -27.98
CA CYS A 289 6.78 17.79 -27.32
C CYS A 289 7.27 16.59 -28.13
N TYR A 290 8.24 15.86 -27.60
CA TYR A 290 8.79 14.65 -28.25
C TYR A 290 7.83 13.47 -28.31
N TYR A 291 6.79 13.44 -27.47
CA TYR A 291 5.76 12.40 -27.51
C TYR A 291 4.73 12.64 -28.62
N VAL A 292 4.54 13.90 -29.03
CA VAL A 292 3.61 14.29 -30.11
C VAL A 292 4.35 14.41 -31.45
N PHE A 293 5.61 14.84 -31.41
CA PHE A 293 6.50 15.01 -32.56
C PHE A 293 7.76 14.16 -32.38
N PRO A 294 7.71 12.84 -32.69
CA PRO A 294 8.88 11.96 -32.58
C PRO A 294 10.06 12.42 -33.45
N GLU A 295 9.80 13.10 -34.57
CA GLU A 295 10.83 13.62 -35.48
C GLU A 295 11.75 14.67 -34.84
N LYS A 296 11.27 15.36 -33.79
CA LYS A 296 12.08 16.35 -33.04
C LYS A 296 12.83 15.72 -31.87
N ALA A 297 12.68 14.42 -31.63
CA ALA A 297 13.28 13.74 -30.50
C ALA A 297 14.78 13.45 -30.75
N PRO A 298 15.69 13.79 -29.81
CA PRO A 298 17.08 13.39 -29.90
C PRO A 298 17.25 11.86 -29.90
N GLU A 299 18.33 11.35 -30.51
CA GLU A 299 18.59 9.92 -30.70
C GLU A 299 18.65 9.10 -29.38
N TYR A 300 18.96 9.76 -28.25
CA TYR A 300 18.98 9.14 -26.92
C TYR A 300 17.62 9.15 -26.20
N PHE A 301 16.57 9.73 -26.80
CA PHE A 301 15.26 9.83 -26.18
C PHE A 301 14.52 8.49 -26.22
N LYS A 302 14.30 7.90 -25.04
CA LYS A 302 13.49 6.69 -24.89
C LYS A 302 12.06 7.05 -24.50
N SER A 303 11.12 6.83 -25.42
CA SER A 303 9.70 7.03 -25.17
C SER A 303 9.19 6.06 -24.10
N ARG A 304 8.49 6.58 -23.08
CA ARG A 304 7.83 5.77 -22.06
C ARG A 304 6.46 5.33 -22.56
N LYS A 305 6.21 4.01 -22.63
CA LYS A 305 4.94 3.43 -23.12
C LYS A 305 3.70 4.04 -22.45
N LEU A 306 3.69 4.15 -21.12
CA LEU A 306 2.58 4.75 -20.37
C LEU A 306 2.26 6.20 -20.76
N VAL A 307 3.28 6.98 -21.14
CA VAL A 307 3.10 8.38 -21.53
C VAL A 307 2.62 8.47 -22.99
N CYS A 308 3.11 7.58 -23.86
CA CYS A 308 2.57 7.43 -25.22
C CYS A 308 1.08 7.09 -25.20
N ASP A 309 0.69 6.07 -24.43
CA ASP A 309 -0.71 5.64 -24.32
C ASP A 309 -1.62 6.76 -23.78
N ALA A 310 -1.12 7.52 -22.79
CA ALA A 310 -1.85 8.66 -22.24
C ALA A 310 -1.96 9.85 -23.21
N VAL A 311 -0.93 10.10 -24.04
CA VAL A 311 -0.96 11.11 -25.11
C VAL A 311 -1.94 10.69 -26.20
N GLU A 312 -1.91 9.42 -26.63
CA GLU A 312 -2.83 8.89 -27.63
C GLU A 312 -4.29 8.93 -27.17
N HIS A 313 -4.55 8.56 -25.91
CA HIS A 313 -5.88 8.66 -25.33
C HIS A 313 -6.39 10.10 -25.34
N ARG A 314 -5.54 11.07 -24.96
CA ARG A 314 -5.91 12.49 -24.97
C ARG A 314 -6.13 13.06 -26.36
N LEU A 315 -5.33 12.66 -27.35
CA LEU A 315 -5.56 13.04 -28.74
C LEU A 315 -6.86 12.45 -29.31
N LYS A 316 -7.38 11.35 -28.72
CA LYS A 316 -8.68 10.76 -29.07
C LYS A 316 -9.84 11.45 -28.33
N THR A 317 -9.65 11.84 -27.07
CA THR A 317 -10.71 12.46 -26.24
C THR A 317 -10.85 13.97 -26.49
N ASP A 318 -9.75 14.69 -26.65
CA ASP A 318 -9.74 16.16 -26.75
C ASP A 318 -9.62 16.62 -28.21
N GLN A 319 -10.76 16.97 -28.80
CA GLN A 319 -10.84 17.44 -30.19
C GLN A 319 -10.05 18.75 -30.40
N HIS A 320 -10.01 19.63 -29.40
CA HIS A 320 -9.25 20.87 -29.41
C HIS A 320 -7.73 20.64 -29.46
N LEU A 321 -7.22 19.73 -28.61
CA LEU A 321 -5.80 19.38 -28.59
C LEU A 321 -5.36 18.76 -29.92
N LYS A 322 -6.22 17.92 -30.52
CA LYS A 322 -5.98 17.36 -31.83
C LYS A 322 -5.87 18.44 -32.91
N THR A 323 -6.77 19.42 -32.92
CA THR A 323 -6.70 20.54 -33.88
C THR A 323 -5.45 21.40 -33.70
N GLU A 324 -5.01 21.66 -32.47
CA GLU A 324 -3.76 22.39 -32.20
C GLU A 324 -2.53 21.63 -32.70
N VAL A 325 -2.47 20.33 -32.43
CA VAL A 325 -1.38 19.47 -32.92
C VAL A 325 -1.37 19.42 -34.45
N ASP A 326 -2.52 19.30 -35.09
CA ASP A 326 -2.63 19.29 -36.56
C ASP A 326 -2.25 20.64 -37.18
N CYS A 327 -2.60 21.77 -36.54
CA CYS A 327 -2.15 23.10 -36.94
C CYS A 327 -0.62 23.25 -36.84
N ILE A 328 -0.01 22.73 -35.77
CA ILE A 328 1.45 22.75 -35.59
C ILE A 328 2.15 21.81 -36.58
N LYS A 329 1.55 20.65 -36.89
CA LYS A 329 2.08 19.76 -37.95
C LYS A 329 2.08 20.45 -39.31
N LYS A 330 0.97 21.12 -39.66
CA LYS A 330 0.85 21.87 -40.94
C LYS A 330 1.82 23.04 -41.05
N SER A 331 2.13 23.72 -39.95
CA SER A 331 3.12 24.82 -39.96
C SER A 331 4.57 24.33 -40.01
N THR A 332 4.83 23.07 -39.67
CA THR A 332 6.18 22.48 -39.64
C THR A 332 6.51 21.71 -40.94
N GLN A 333 5.55 21.44 -41.83
CA GLN A 333 5.84 20.84 -43.14
C GLN A 333 6.34 21.91 -44.14
N PRO A 334 7.58 21.82 -44.64
CA PRO A 334 8.00 22.61 -45.79
C PRO A 334 7.24 22.14 -47.03
N LYS A 335 6.85 23.09 -47.88
CA LYS A 335 6.37 22.83 -49.23
C LYS A 335 7.42 22.01 -49.99
N GLU A 336 7.19 20.73 -50.20
CA GLU A 336 7.73 20.05 -51.38
C GLU A 336 6.92 20.56 -52.57
N ALA A 337 7.56 21.44 -53.34
CA ALA A 337 7.11 21.89 -54.65
C ALA A 337 8.25 21.58 -55.63
N GLU A 338 7.89 20.78 -56.64
CA GLU A 338 8.59 20.45 -57.91
C GLU A 338 9.91 19.68 -57.87
#